data_AF-A0A960YNI0-F1
#
_entry.id   AF-A0A960YNI0-F1
#
_cell.length_a   1.000
_cell.length_b   1.000
_cell.length_c   1.000
_cell.angle_alpha   90.00
_cell.angle_beta   90.00
_cell.angle_gamma   90.00
#
_symmetry.space_group_name_H-M   'P 1'
#
loop_
_entity.id
_entity.type
_entity.pdbx_description
1 polymer ?
#
loop_
_entity_poly.entity_id
_entity_poly.type
_entity_poly.pdbx_seq_one_letter_code
_entity_poly.pdbx_strand_id
1 'polypeptide(L)'
;SLGYANVSVMRRPEIHIISTGDEIVSVEASPEFYQIRDSNAYTLLAFLKRRNLAAKSIVHCADDESALRDALRAGLQGDLLLLTGGVSMGSRDLVPSILSELGVEQIFHRIAIKPGKPLWFGAFGTSHTAGAGHGCAVFGLPGNPFSVQVCARIFVAAWLDTWLGKEPPSPMNITLAGERKKKGDLTEFFPVSLTPGATSSESSDHYLSQESSSPVRIMPLPFNGSGDITAGLGSDGIAMHPASVEELQSGNSVRFYPW
;
A
#
# COMPACT_ATOMS: atom_id res chain seq x y z
N SER A 1 -6.77 -39.10 -2.20
CA SER A 1 -7.82 -38.07 -2.38
C SER A 1 -8.96 -38.36 -1.41
N LEU A 2 -9.58 -37.33 -0.80
CA LEU A 2 -10.59 -37.49 0.27
C LEU A 2 -12.07 -37.45 -0.20
N GLY A 3 -12.34 -37.22 -1.49
CA GLY A 3 -13.70 -37.37 -2.06
C GLY A 3 -14.71 -36.25 -1.78
N TYR A 4 -14.29 -35.11 -1.21
CA TYR A 4 -15.19 -33.97 -0.99
C TYR A 4 -15.40 -33.15 -2.27
N ALA A 5 -16.64 -33.05 -2.73
CA ALA A 5 -17.02 -32.27 -3.92
C ALA A 5 -17.15 -30.76 -3.64
N ASN A 6 -17.42 -30.37 -2.39
CA ASN A 6 -17.60 -28.98 -1.96
C ASN A 6 -16.85 -28.74 -0.65
N VAL A 7 -16.30 -27.54 -0.51
CA VAL A 7 -15.60 -27.09 0.70
C VAL A 7 -16.03 -25.67 1.04
N SER A 8 -16.17 -25.38 2.34
CA SER A 8 -16.43 -24.03 2.82
C SER A 8 -15.18 -23.16 2.69
N VAL A 9 -15.34 -21.95 2.18
CA VAL A 9 -14.26 -20.99 1.96
C VAL A 9 -14.66 -19.59 2.45
N MET A 10 -13.66 -18.76 2.75
CA MET A 10 -13.88 -17.34 3.06
C MET A 10 -14.43 -16.61 1.82
N ARG A 11 -15.44 -15.75 2.01
CA ARG A 11 -15.95 -14.90 0.92
C ARG A 11 -14.94 -13.82 0.57
N ARG A 12 -14.91 -13.42 -0.71
CA ARG A 12 -14.15 -12.25 -1.14
C ARG A 12 -14.80 -10.97 -0.58
N PRO A 13 -14.01 -9.96 -0.20
CA PRO A 13 -14.54 -8.66 0.19
C PRO A 13 -15.11 -7.93 -1.03
N GLU A 14 -16.19 -7.18 -0.83
CA GLU A 14 -16.69 -6.18 -1.77
C GLU A 14 -15.90 -4.89 -1.58
N ILE A 15 -15.12 -4.51 -2.60
CA ILE A 15 -14.15 -3.41 -2.52
C ILE A 15 -14.57 -2.27 -3.44
N HIS A 16 -14.60 -1.04 -2.92
CA HIS A 16 -14.84 0.16 -3.72
C HIS A 16 -13.59 1.05 -3.73
N ILE A 17 -13.32 1.68 -4.87
CA ILE A 17 -12.25 2.66 -5.02
C ILE A 17 -12.86 4.01 -5.37
N ILE A 18 -12.46 5.06 -4.65
CA ILE A 18 -12.83 6.44 -4.95
C ILE A 18 -11.55 7.28 -5.06
N SER A 19 -11.40 7.98 -6.17
CA SER A 19 -10.35 8.98 -6.36
C SER A 19 -10.96 10.37 -6.26
N THR A 20 -10.28 11.29 -5.58
CA THR A 20 -10.75 12.66 -5.40
C THR A 20 -9.75 13.67 -5.92
N GLY A 21 -10.23 14.81 -6.43
CA GLY A 21 -9.41 15.95 -6.82
C GLY A 21 -9.78 16.46 -8.21
N ASP A 22 -9.86 17.78 -8.34
CA ASP A 22 -10.15 18.47 -9.61
C ASP A 22 -9.00 18.35 -10.61
N GLU A 23 -7.79 18.09 -10.12
CA GLU A 23 -6.63 17.78 -10.95
C GLU A 23 -6.69 16.38 -11.56
N ILE A 24 -7.53 15.48 -11.04
CA ILE A 24 -7.56 14.08 -11.49
C ILE A 24 -8.51 13.91 -12.67
N VAL A 25 -8.07 13.22 -13.72
CA VAL A 25 -8.89 12.83 -14.88
C VAL A 25 -8.71 11.36 -15.24
N SER A 26 -9.66 10.80 -16.00
CA SER A 26 -9.54 9.42 -16.50
C SER A 26 -8.29 9.21 -17.36
N VAL A 27 -7.81 7.97 -17.44
CA VAL A 27 -6.60 7.64 -18.22
C VAL A 27 -6.79 7.85 -19.72
N GLU A 28 -8.02 7.74 -20.23
CA GLU A 28 -8.39 7.99 -21.62
C GLU A 28 -8.56 9.48 -21.95
N ALA A 29 -8.68 10.34 -20.93
CA ALA A 29 -8.85 11.77 -21.14
C ALA A 29 -7.55 12.43 -21.64
N SER A 30 -7.70 13.55 -22.32
CA SER A 30 -6.62 14.51 -22.59
C SER A 30 -6.58 15.51 -21.44
N PRO A 31 -5.55 15.50 -20.56
CA PRO A 31 -5.51 16.39 -19.42
C PRO A 31 -5.28 17.84 -19.85
N GLU A 32 -5.95 18.76 -19.16
CA GLU A 32 -5.57 20.17 -19.16
C GLU A 32 -4.22 20.38 -18.45
N PHE A 33 -3.64 21.58 -18.54
CA PHE A 33 -2.28 21.86 -18.03
C PHE A 33 -2.08 21.59 -16.53
N TYR A 34 -3.14 21.66 -15.74
CA TYR A 34 -3.14 21.42 -14.29
C TYR A 34 -3.59 20.01 -13.91
N GLN A 35 -4.05 19.22 -14.89
CA GLN A 35 -4.62 17.91 -14.65
C GLN A 35 -3.60 16.79 -14.87
N ILE A 36 -3.79 15.72 -14.13
CA ILE A 36 -3.02 14.49 -14.19
C ILE A 36 -3.99 13.31 -14.28
N ARG A 37 -3.54 12.24 -14.95
CA ARG A 37 -4.34 11.02 -15.07
C ARG A 37 -4.38 10.28 -13.74
N ASP A 38 -5.53 9.68 -13.42
CA ASP A 38 -5.70 8.82 -12.27
C ASP A 38 -4.87 7.55 -12.41
N SER A 39 -3.65 7.57 -11.87
CA SER A 39 -2.77 6.41 -11.81
C SER A 39 -2.95 5.60 -10.52
N ASN A 40 -3.53 6.20 -9.49
CA ASN A 40 -3.64 5.60 -8.17
C ASN A 40 -4.73 4.52 -8.15
N ALA A 41 -5.89 4.78 -8.77
CA ALA A 41 -6.93 3.77 -8.92
C ALA A 41 -6.41 2.53 -9.66
N TYR A 42 -5.64 2.72 -10.73
CA TYR A 42 -5.06 1.61 -11.50
C TYR A 42 -3.94 0.87 -10.75
N THR A 43 -3.17 1.59 -9.93
CA THR A 43 -2.21 0.98 -9.01
C THR A 43 -2.92 0.05 -8.01
N LEU A 44 -4.03 0.51 -7.43
CA LEU A 44 -4.84 -0.29 -6.52
C LEU A 44 -5.50 -1.49 -7.23
N LEU A 45 -6.02 -1.30 -8.43
CA LEU A 45 -6.55 -2.40 -9.24
C LEU A 45 -5.50 -3.48 -9.50
N ALA A 46 -4.27 -3.10 -9.88
CA ALA A 46 -3.19 -4.04 -10.09
C ALA A 46 -2.82 -4.78 -8.78
N PHE A 47 -2.78 -4.04 -7.67
CA PHE A 47 -2.53 -4.59 -6.33
C PHE A 47 -3.60 -5.62 -5.90
N LEU A 48 -4.88 -5.34 -6.16
CA LEU A 48 -5.99 -6.26 -5.90
C LEU A 48 -5.95 -7.47 -6.83
N LYS A 49 -5.67 -7.25 -8.13
CA LYS A 49 -5.59 -8.32 -9.13
C LYS A 49 -4.53 -9.37 -8.77
N ARG A 50 -3.37 -8.94 -8.25
CA ARG A 50 -2.32 -9.87 -7.76
C ARG A 50 -2.79 -10.76 -6.60
N ARG A 51 -3.86 -10.36 -5.89
CA ARG A 51 -4.50 -11.13 -4.81
C ARG A 51 -5.74 -11.90 -5.29
N ASN A 52 -5.99 -11.97 -6.60
CA ASN A 52 -7.21 -12.53 -7.20
C ASN A 52 -8.50 -11.85 -6.71
N LEU A 53 -8.41 -10.55 -6.43
CA LEU A 53 -9.53 -9.68 -6.05
C LEU A 53 -9.79 -8.64 -7.14
N ALA A 54 -10.98 -8.06 -7.13
CA ALA A 54 -11.38 -6.99 -8.03
C ALA A 54 -12.16 -5.92 -7.25
N ALA A 55 -12.06 -4.68 -7.69
CA ALA A 55 -12.94 -3.62 -7.21
C ALA A 55 -14.33 -3.80 -7.83
N LYS A 56 -15.37 -3.66 -7.01
CA LYS A 56 -16.77 -3.62 -7.41
C LYS A 56 -17.10 -2.35 -8.18
N SER A 57 -16.55 -1.23 -7.74
CA SER A 57 -16.67 0.06 -8.42
C SER A 57 -15.40 0.88 -8.30
N ILE A 58 -15.22 1.77 -9.28
CA ILE A 58 -14.18 2.79 -9.31
C ILE A 58 -14.90 4.09 -9.67
N VAL A 59 -14.80 5.08 -8.81
CA VAL A 59 -15.47 6.37 -9.00
C VAL A 59 -14.44 7.48 -8.86
N HIS A 60 -14.45 8.42 -9.79
CA HIS A 60 -13.75 9.68 -9.62
C HIS A 60 -14.76 10.73 -9.18
N CYS A 61 -14.46 11.43 -8.10
CA CYS A 61 -15.21 12.56 -7.61
C CYS A 61 -14.33 13.81 -7.74
N ALA A 62 -14.76 14.76 -8.57
CA ALA A 62 -14.28 16.14 -8.45
C ALA A 62 -14.61 16.69 -7.05
N ASP A 63 -14.06 17.84 -6.66
CA ASP A 63 -14.25 18.46 -5.34
C ASP A 63 -15.67 19.06 -5.15
N ASP A 64 -16.70 18.32 -5.54
CA ASP A 64 -18.11 18.57 -5.23
C ASP A 64 -18.51 17.78 -3.97
N GLU A 65 -18.86 18.51 -2.92
CA GLU A 65 -19.16 17.92 -1.60
C GLU A 65 -20.36 16.96 -1.66
N SER A 66 -21.38 17.26 -2.47
CA SER A 66 -22.59 16.43 -2.56
C SER A 66 -22.28 15.10 -3.25
N ALA A 67 -21.62 15.14 -4.41
CA ALA A 67 -21.21 13.97 -5.16
C ALA A 67 -20.23 13.11 -4.36
N LEU A 68 -19.28 13.73 -3.65
CA LEU A 68 -18.36 13.02 -2.77
C LEU A 68 -19.12 12.33 -1.63
N ARG A 69 -20.06 13.02 -0.97
CA ARG A 69 -20.89 12.43 0.10
C ARG A 69 -21.70 11.23 -0.38
N ASP A 70 -22.31 11.32 -1.56
CA ASP A 70 -23.08 10.23 -2.13
C ASP A 70 -22.20 9.05 -2.54
N ALA A 71 -21.03 9.31 -3.13
CA ALA A 71 -20.06 8.28 -3.48
C ALA A 71 -19.50 7.57 -2.24
N LEU A 72 -19.16 8.32 -1.18
CA LEU A 72 -18.74 7.78 0.10
C LEU A 72 -19.83 6.90 0.73
N ARG A 73 -21.08 7.38 0.77
CA ARG A 73 -22.23 6.60 1.29
C ARG A 73 -22.42 5.29 0.52
N ALA A 74 -22.29 5.33 -0.81
CA ALA A 74 -22.37 4.13 -1.65
C ALA A 74 -21.20 3.17 -1.41
N GLY A 75 -19.96 3.69 -1.32
CA GLY A 75 -18.77 2.88 -1.04
C GLY A 75 -18.79 2.22 0.34
N LEU A 76 -19.43 2.86 1.32
CA LEU A 76 -19.66 2.31 2.66
C LEU A 76 -20.64 1.13 2.69
N GLN A 77 -21.30 0.79 1.58
CA GLN A 77 -22.10 -0.44 1.43
C GLN A 77 -21.24 -1.69 1.13
N GLY A 78 -19.94 -1.52 0.88
CA GLY A 78 -19.00 -2.64 0.73
C GLY A 78 -18.30 -3.01 2.05
N ASP A 79 -17.30 -3.88 1.94
CA ASP A 79 -16.46 -4.30 3.06
C ASP A 79 -15.18 -3.46 3.19
N LEU A 80 -14.71 -2.91 2.07
CA LEU A 80 -13.48 -2.12 1.99
C LEU A 80 -13.66 -0.94 1.04
N LEU A 81 -13.47 0.28 1.55
CA LEU A 81 -13.42 1.51 0.77
C LEU A 81 -11.98 2.03 0.72
N LEU A 82 -11.43 2.14 -0.48
CA LEU A 82 -10.11 2.72 -0.74
C LEU A 82 -10.28 4.09 -1.38
N LEU A 83 -9.83 5.12 -0.66
CA LEU A 83 -9.82 6.50 -1.12
C LEU A 83 -8.41 6.89 -1.53
N THR A 84 -8.25 7.62 -2.64
CA THR A 84 -6.97 8.20 -3.04
C THR A 84 -7.12 9.70 -3.28
N GLY A 85 -6.27 10.50 -2.64
CA GLY A 85 -6.45 11.97 -2.58
C GLY A 85 -7.33 12.42 -1.41
N GLY A 86 -7.47 13.73 -1.21
CA GLY A 86 -8.44 14.33 -0.27
C GLY A 86 -8.19 14.15 1.24
N VAL A 87 -7.09 13.51 1.66
CA VAL A 87 -6.77 13.21 3.08
C VAL A 87 -5.51 13.91 3.62
N SER A 88 -4.98 14.87 2.87
CA SER A 88 -3.79 15.65 3.21
C SER A 88 -4.19 17.08 3.55
N MET A 89 -3.48 17.73 4.48
CA MET A 89 -3.80 19.06 5.05
C MET A 89 -3.66 20.23 4.07
N GLY A 90 -4.53 20.24 3.06
CA GLY A 90 -4.90 21.41 2.29
C GLY A 90 -6.05 22.14 2.98
N SER A 91 -6.44 23.30 2.44
CA SER A 91 -7.46 24.18 3.03
C SER A 91 -8.90 23.62 3.02
N ARG A 92 -9.12 22.38 2.56
CA ARG A 92 -10.43 21.72 2.49
C ARG A 92 -10.33 20.20 2.63
N ASP A 93 -10.07 19.70 3.84
CA ASP A 93 -10.09 18.25 4.15
C ASP A 93 -11.56 17.75 4.21
N LEU A 94 -12.23 17.71 3.06
CA LEU A 94 -13.64 17.30 2.95
C LEU A 94 -13.84 15.81 3.27
N VAL A 95 -12.90 14.95 2.88
CA VAL A 95 -13.05 13.49 3.03
C VAL A 95 -13.17 13.07 4.50
N PRO A 96 -12.24 13.43 5.43
CA PRO A 96 -12.38 13.06 6.84
C PRO A 96 -13.66 13.61 7.50
N SER A 97 -14.05 14.85 7.14
CA SER A 97 -15.27 15.48 7.68
C SER A 97 -16.52 14.72 7.26
N ILE A 98 -16.67 14.44 5.96
CA ILE A 98 -17.85 13.73 5.44
C ILE A 98 -17.89 12.28 5.96
N LEU A 99 -16.74 11.60 6.05
CA LEU A 99 -16.66 10.26 6.65
C LEU A 99 -17.15 10.27 8.10
N SER A 100 -16.72 11.26 8.90
CA SER A 100 -17.19 11.43 10.27
C SER A 100 -18.71 11.66 10.33
N GLU A 101 -19.26 12.53 9.47
CA GLU A 101 -20.70 12.78 9.39
C GLU A 101 -21.50 11.54 8.96
N LEU A 102 -20.92 10.70 8.10
CA LEU A 102 -21.50 9.43 7.68
C LEU A 102 -21.36 8.33 8.75
N GLY A 103 -20.77 8.63 9.91
CA GLY A 103 -20.66 7.69 11.04
C GLY A 103 -19.47 6.76 10.96
N VAL A 104 -18.44 7.08 10.16
CA VAL A 104 -17.18 6.35 10.14
C VAL A 104 -16.34 6.79 11.34
N GLU A 105 -15.97 5.84 12.19
CA GLU A 105 -15.07 6.06 13.31
C GLU A 105 -13.63 6.14 12.79
N GLN A 106 -12.97 7.29 12.98
CA GLN A 106 -11.55 7.44 12.69
C GLN A 106 -10.72 6.68 13.74
N ILE A 107 -9.92 5.72 13.30
CA ILE A 107 -9.03 4.95 14.18
C ILE A 107 -7.67 5.64 14.27
N PHE A 108 -7.10 6.06 13.14
CA PHE A 108 -5.92 6.90 13.13
C PHE A 108 -5.88 7.81 11.90
N HIS A 109 -5.27 8.97 12.06
CA HIS A 109 -4.85 9.83 10.97
C HIS A 109 -3.41 10.23 11.19
N ARG A 110 -2.63 10.06 10.13
CA ARG A 110 -1.19 10.21 10.09
C ARG A 110 -0.41 9.16 10.83
N ILE A 111 0.69 8.77 10.22
CA ILE A 111 1.60 7.76 10.73
C ILE A 111 3.05 8.21 10.51
N ALA A 112 3.96 7.75 11.37
CA ALA A 112 5.36 8.18 11.38
C ALA A 112 6.20 7.46 10.30
N ILE A 113 5.73 7.46 9.05
CA ILE A 113 6.41 6.84 7.91
C ILE A 113 6.58 7.80 6.72
N LYS A 114 7.50 7.46 5.82
CA LYS A 114 7.75 8.16 4.56
C LYS A 114 8.10 7.18 3.44
N PRO A 115 7.47 7.25 2.26
CA PRO A 115 6.23 7.98 1.99
C PRO A 115 5.06 7.36 2.77
N GLY A 116 3.92 8.07 2.84
CA GLY A 116 2.73 7.54 3.52
C GLY A 116 2.21 8.33 4.72
N LYS A 117 2.92 9.39 5.15
CA LYS A 117 2.58 10.16 6.36
C LYS A 117 1.10 10.51 6.51
N PRO A 118 0.33 10.98 5.49
CA PRO A 118 -1.05 11.39 5.69
C PRO A 118 -2.08 10.25 5.56
N LEU A 119 -1.67 8.97 5.66
CA LEU A 119 -2.60 7.84 5.69
C LEU A 119 -3.69 8.07 6.75
N TRP A 120 -4.94 7.87 6.35
CA TRP A 120 -6.11 7.91 7.19
C TRP A 120 -6.76 6.53 7.22
N PHE A 121 -7.21 6.09 8.39
CA PHE A 121 -7.93 4.81 8.55
C PHE A 121 -9.09 4.96 9.52
N GLY A 122 -10.21 4.34 9.16
CA GLY A 122 -11.40 4.27 9.98
C GLY A 122 -12.29 3.09 9.65
N ALA A 123 -13.36 2.93 10.41
CA ALA A 123 -14.29 1.84 10.25
C ALA A 123 -15.75 2.30 10.44
N PHE A 124 -16.65 1.73 9.65
CA PHE A 124 -18.09 1.96 9.70
C PHE A 124 -18.81 0.70 10.15
N GLY A 125 -19.89 0.86 10.94
CA GLY A 125 -20.76 -0.26 11.32
C GLY A 125 -20.15 -1.28 12.28
N THR A 126 -19.09 -0.93 13.01
CA THR A 126 -18.36 -1.82 13.95
C THR A 126 -19.05 -2.02 15.31
N SER A 127 -20.19 -1.39 15.55
CA SER A 127 -20.95 -1.51 16.80
C SER A 127 -21.46 -2.95 16.99
N HIS A 128 -20.97 -3.62 18.04
CA HIS A 128 -21.30 -4.98 18.48
C HIS A 128 -22.76 -5.20 18.93
N THR A 129 -23.70 -4.36 18.48
CA THR A 129 -25.13 -4.59 18.74
C THR A 129 -25.63 -5.69 17.81
N ALA A 130 -26.20 -6.75 18.38
CA ALA A 130 -26.86 -7.80 17.61
C ALA A 130 -27.94 -7.17 16.72
N GLY A 131 -27.65 -7.07 15.41
CA GLY A 131 -28.48 -6.35 14.44
C GLY A 131 -27.74 -5.28 13.61
N ALA A 132 -26.49 -4.93 13.95
CA ALA A 132 -25.66 -4.07 13.11
C ALA A 132 -25.35 -4.76 11.76
N GLY A 133 -25.49 -4.02 10.66
CA GLY A 133 -25.25 -4.50 9.29
C GLY A 133 -23.79 -4.87 9.02
N HIS A 134 -23.44 -5.03 7.74
CA HIS A 134 -22.06 -5.30 7.35
C HIS A 134 -21.15 -4.12 7.76
N GLY A 135 -19.95 -4.41 8.27
CA GLY A 135 -18.94 -3.39 8.56
C GLY A 135 -18.15 -3.01 7.31
N CYS A 136 -17.64 -1.78 7.25
CA CYS A 136 -16.78 -1.31 6.16
C CYS A 136 -15.48 -0.71 6.72
N ALA A 137 -14.33 -1.20 6.25
CA ALA A 137 -13.04 -0.58 6.54
C ALA A 137 -12.73 0.49 5.50
N VAL A 138 -12.23 1.65 5.93
CA VAL A 138 -11.98 2.80 5.05
C VAL A 138 -10.52 3.21 5.15
N PHE A 139 -9.79 3.13 4.03
CA PHE A 139 -8.41 3.64 3.91
C PHE A 139 -8.38 4.89 3.04
N GLY A 140 -8.02 6.01 3.65
CA GLY A 140 -7.65 7.25 2.96
C GLY A 140 -6.17 7.26 2.63
N LEU A 141 -5.82 6.90 1.39
CA LEU A 141 -4.44 6.82 0.92
C LEU A 141 -3.94 8.20 0.44
N PRO A 142 -2.65 8.51 0.62
CA PRO A 142 -2.07 9.75 0.10
C PRO A 142 -2.19 9.84 -1.43
N GLY A 143 -2.29 11.05 -2.00
CA GLY A 143 -2.40 11.23 -3.46
C GLY A 143 -1.13 10.92 -4.26
N ASN A 144 0.03 10.83 -3.60
CA ASN A 144 1.31 10.57 -4.26
C ASN A 144 1.46 9.08 -4.64
N PRO A 145 1.73 8.71 -5.92
CA PRO A 145 1.68 7.33 -6.40
C PRO A 145 2.53 6.31 -5.63
N PHE A 146 3.79 6.62 -5.33
CA PHE A 146 4.62 5.67 -4.57
C PHE A 146 4.15 5.54 -3.11
N SER A 147 3.50 6.57 -2.57
CA SER A 147 2.85 6.48 -1.25
C SER A 147 1.68 5.52 -1.27
N VAL A 148 0.88 5.51 -2.34
CA VAL A 148 -0.22 4.54 -2.52
C VAL A 148 0.34 3.13 -2.58
N GLN A 149 1.41 2.89 -3.35
CA GLN A 149 2.06 1.57 -3.43
C GLN A 149 2.55 1.09 -2.06
N VAL A 150 3.26 1.94 -1.32
CA VAL A 150 3.76 1.62 0.03
C VAL A 150 2.59 1.38 1.00
N CYS A 151 1.60 2.27 1.06
CA CYS A 151 0.50 2.14 2.00
C CYS A 151 -0.41 0.94 1.67
N ALA A 152 -0.67 0.67 0.39
CA ALA A 152 -1.39 -0.52 -0.03
C ALA A 152 -0.66 -1.79 0.41
N ARG A 153 0.66 -1.82 0.21
CA ARG A 153 1.48 -2.99 0.55
C ARG A 153 1.58 -3.24 2.06
N ILE A 154 1.68 -2.19 2.88
CA ILE A 154 1.88 -2.34 4.33
C ILE A 154 0.53 -2.51 5.05
N PHE A 155 -0.47 -1.69 4.73
CA PHE A 155 -1.70 -1.60 5.53
C PHE A 155 -2.88 -2.32 4.86
N VAL A 156 -3.16 -2.02 3.58
CA VAL A 156 -4.30 -2.62 2.88
C VAL A 156 -4.08 -4.12 2.71
N ALA A 157 -2.85 -4.56 2.43
CA ALA A 157 -2.52 -5.98 2.33
C ALA A 157 -2.77 -6.72 3.65
N ALA A 158 -2.39 -6.14 4.79
CA ALA A 158 -2.62 -6.74 6.10
C ALA A 158 -4.12 -6.92 6.38
N TRP A 159 -4.93 -5.92 6.05
CA TRP A 159 -6.38 -6.02 6.18
C TRP A 159 -6.98 -7.10 5.27
N LEU A 160 -6.59 -7.12 3.99
CA LEU A 160 -7.10 -8.08 3.00
C LEU A 160 -6.73 -9.53 3.35
N ASP A 161 -5.49 -9.77 3.80
CA ASP A 161 -5.06 -11.12 4.15
C ASP A 161 -5.76 -11.59 5.42
N THR A 162 -5.92 -10.72 6.43
CA THR A 162 -6.72 -11.02 7.64
C THR A 162 -8.17 -11.35 7.28
N TRP A 163 -8.79 -10.57 6.39
CA TRP A 163 -10.15 -10.82 5.89
C TRP A 163 -10.30 -12.20 5.26
N LEU A 164 -9.29 -12.62 4.48
CA LEU A 164 -9.25 -13.91 3.80
C LEU A 164 -8.81 -15.06 4.72
N GLY A 165 -8.71 -14.84 6.03
CA GLY A 165 -8.32 -15.85 7.01
C GLY A 165 -6.84 -16.25 6.93
N LYS A 166 -5.99 -15.38 6.39
CA LYS A 166 -4.54 -15.55 6.35
C LYS A 166 -3.88 -14.69 7.42
N GLU A 167 -2.67 -15.07 7.80
CA GLU A 167 -1.79 -14.18 8.56
C GLU A 167 -1.44 -12.94 7.72
N PRO A 168 -1.38 -11.74 8.33
CA PRO A 168 -0.96 -10.54 7.64
C PRO A 168 0.48 -10.68 7.11
N PRO A 169 0.85 -10.02 6.00
CA PRO A 169 2.17 -10.13 5.41
C PRO A 169 3.28 -9.74 6.39
N SER A 170 4.12 -10.70 6.75
CA SER A 170 5.31 -10.43 7.56
C SER A 170 6.50 -10.08 6.66
N PRO A 171 7.33 -9.10 7.03
CA PRO A 171 8.55 -8.80 6.28
C PRO A 171 9.57 -9.93 6.40
N MET A 172 10.38 -10.09 5.35
CA MET A 172 11.56 -10.93 5.36
C MET A 172 12.76 -10.12 5.82
N ASN A 173 13.67 -10.71 6.58
CA ASN A 173 14.94 -10.08 6.92
C ASN A 173 15.97 -10.47 5.85
N ILE A 174 16.43 -9.51 5.05
CA ILE A 174 17.40 -9.75 3.98
C ILE A 174 18.59 -8.81 4.14
N THR A 175 19.78 -9.28 3.79
CA THR A 175 21.01 -8.50 3.81
C THR A 175 21.00 -7.41 2.74
N LEU A 176 21.28 -6.17 3.13
CA LEU A 176 21.45 -5.04 2.24
C LEU A 176 22.76 -5.14 1.46
N ALA A 177 22.69 -4.92 0.15
CA ALA A 177 23.83 -4.62 -0.72
C ALA A 177 23.84 -3.11 -0.99
N GLY A 178 24.85 -2.41 -0.49
CA GLY A 178 24.97 -0.95 -0.63
C GLY A 178 24.61 -0.19 0.64
N GLU A 179 24.52 1.13 0.53
CA GLU A 179 24.34 2.04 1.65
C GLU A 179 23.17 3.00 1.42
N ARG A 180 22.58 3.46 2.51
CA ARG A 180 21.52 4.47 2.49
C ARG A 180 21.59 5.33 3.73
N LYS A 181 21.67 6.64 3.54
CA LYS A 181 21.58 7.62 4.63
C LYS A 181 20.26 8.38 4.55
N LYS A 182 19.65 8.68 5.70
CA LYS A 182 18.50 9.58 5.78
C LYS A 182 18.76 10.71 6.77
N LYS A 183 18.02 11.81 6.60
CA LYS A 183 18.06 12.99 7.48
C LYS A 183 16.80 13.16 8.33
N GLY A 184 15.77 12.37 8.07
CA GLY A 184 14.46 12.49 8.74
C GLY A 184 14.28 11.50 9.88
N ASP A 185 13.36 11.83 10.78
CA ASP A 185 12.95 11.07 11.96
C ASP A 185 11.86 10.01 11.66
N LEU A 186 11.31 9.99 10.45
CA LEU A 186 10.29 9.03 10.03
C LEU A 186 10.92 7.69 9.62
N THR A 187 10.17 6.60 9.79
CA THR A 187 10.53 5.33 9.17
C THR A 187 10.38 5.45 7.66
N GLU A 188 11.45 5.24 6.89
CA GLU A 188 11.39 5.37 5.43
C GLU A 188 11.19 4.02 4.76
N PHE A 189 10.35 3.96 3.73
CA PHE A 189 10.23 2.85 2.80
C PHE A 189 10.78 3.27 1.44
N PHE A 190 11.58 2.40 0.83
CA PHE A 190 12.26 2.66 -0.44
C PHE A 190 12.24 1.40 -1.33
N PRO A 191 12.21 1.56 -2.66
CA PRO A 191 12.15 0.43 -3.58
C PRO A 191 13.49 -0.30 -3.60
N VAL A 192 13.44 -1.63 -3.73
CA VAL A 192 14.61 -2.50 -3.78
C VAL A 192 14.44 -3.61 -4.81
N SER A 193 15.55 -4.11 -5.35
CA SER A 193 15.58 -5.35 -6.12
C SER A 193 16.37 -6.44 -5.38
N LEU A 194 16.00 -7.69 -5.62
CA LEU A 194 16.74 -8.87 -5.19
C LEU A 194 17.91 -9.10 -6.15
N THR A 195 19.09 -9.31 -5.60
CA THR A 195 20.30 -9.62 -6.35
C THR A 195 20.90 -10.91 -5.81
N PRO A 196 21.45 -11.79 -6.67
CA PRO A 196 22.24 -12.92 -6.20
C PRO A 196 23.39 -12.42 -5.33
N GLY A 197 23.70 -13.09 -4.22
CA GLY A 197 24.88 -12.75 -3.45
C GLY A 197 26.14 -12.95 -4.30
N ALA A 198 27.15 -12.10 -4.14
CA ALA A 198 28.46 -12.39 -4.73
C ALA A 198 29.02 -13.66 -4.06
N THR A 199 29.40 -14.68 -4.84
CA THR A 199 30.35 -15.69 -4.37
C THR A 199 31.67 -14.96 -4.15
N SER A 200 32.18 -14.93 -2.92
CA SER A 200 33.51 -14.40 -2.64
C SER A 200 34.54 -15.12 -3.50
N SER A 201 35.00 -14.49 -4.58
CA SER A 201 36.09 -14.98 -5.41
C SER A 201 37.42 -14.49 -4.84
N GLU A 202 37.73 -14.82 -3.59
CA GLU A 202 39.07 -14.65 -3.02
C GLU A 202 39.35 -15.77 -2.01
N SER A 203 39.66 -16.95 -2.54
CA SER A 203 40.56 -17.91 -1.89
C SER A 203 40.81 -19.04 -2.88
N SER A 204 41.96 -18.95 -3.57
CA SER A 204 42.57 -20.06 -4.29
C SER A 204 43.09 -21.07 -3.28
N ASP A 205 42.21 -21.88 -2.70
CA ASP A 205 42.60 -23.14 -2.05
C ASP A 205 41.43 -24.12 -2.01
N HIS A 206 41.80 -25.40 -2.11
CA HIS A 206 41.02 -26.52 -2.62
C HIS A 206 40.13 -27.18 -1.55
N TYR A 207 39.14 -27.96 -2.02
CA TYR A 207 38.28 -28.97 -1.35
C TYR A 207 36.84 -28.60 -0.95
N LEU A 208 35.91 -29.12 -1.79
CA LEU A 208 34.61 -29.74 -1.47
C LEU A 208 33.85 -29.25 -0.22
N SER A 209 32.87 -28.36 -0.42
CA SER A 209 31.63 -28.40 0.35
C SER A 209 30.46 -27.82 -0.47
N GLN A 210 29.35 -28.58 -0.46
CA GLN A 210 27.95 -28.28 -0.78
C GLN A 210 27.62 -26.91 -1.37
N GLU A 211 26.86 -26.91 -2.47
CA GLU A 211 26.19 -25.78 -3.14
C GLU A 211 25.98 -24.55 -2.25
N SER A 212 27.03 -23.74 -2.11
CA SER A 212 26.96 -22.48 -1.39
C SER A 212 26.41 -21.45 -2.36
N SER A 213 25.11 -21.53 -2.65
CA SER A 213 24.40 -20.44 -3.32
C SER A 213 24.57 -19.22 -2.44
N SER A 214 25.30 -18.22 -2.92
CA SER A 214 25.49 -16.97 -2.18
C SER A 214 24.14 -16.41 -1.74
N PRO A 215 24.01 -15.97 -0.47
CA PRO A 215 22.73 -15.53 0.04
C PRO A 215 22.20 -14.35 -0.78
N VAL A 216 20.92 -14.42 -1.15
CA VAL A 216 20.23 -13.32 -1.85
C VAL A 216 20.37 -12.03 -1.03
N ARG A 217 20.69 -10.93 -1.71
CA ARG A 217 20.79 -9.59 -1.13
C ARG A 217 19.75 -8.67 -1.75
N ILE A 218 19.45 -7.57 -1.07
CA ILE A 218 18.61 -6.51 -1.63
C ILE A 218 19.44 -5.27 -1.95
N MET A 219 19.22 -4.70 -3.13
CA MET A 219 19.86 -3.49 -3.62
C MET A 219 18.85 -2.34 -3.61
N PRO A 220 19.13 -1.20 -2.96
CA PRO A 220 18.33 0.01 -3.11
C PRO A 220 18.24 0.47 -4.56
N LEU A 221 17.05 0.83 -5.01
CA LEU A 221 16.84 1.43 -6.33
C LEU A 221 16.70 2.96 -6.21
N PRO A 222 17.26 3.72 -7.17
CA PRO A 222 17.04 5.16 -7.23
C PRO A 222 15.58 5.46 -7.60
N PHE A 223 15.01 6.52 -7.02
CA PHE A 223 13.67 7.01 -7.34
C PHE A 223 13.54 8.49 -6.98
N ASN A 224 12.64 9.21 -7.65
CA ASN A 224 12.48 10.66 -7.54
C ASN A 224 11.48 11.09 -6.43
N GLY A 225 11.43 10.33 -5.34
CA GLY A 225 10.55 10.61 -4.21
C GLY A 225 9.13 10.05 -4.36
N SER A 226 8.20 10.53 -3.53
CA SER A 226 6.87 9.91 -3.39
C SER A 226 5.95 10.08 -4.60
N GLY A 227 6.19 11.10 -5.42
CA GLY A 227 5.44 11.34 -6.66
C GLY A 227 5.84 10.42 -7.81
N ASP A 228 6.96 9.69 -7.67
CA ASP A 228 7.51 8.85 -8.72
C ASP A 228 6.69 7.57 -8.88
N ILE A 229 5.78 7.58 -9.87
CA ILE A 229 4.97 6.40 -10.22
C ILE A 229 5.83 5.20 -10.64
N THR A 230 7.02 5.46 -11.19
CA THR A 230 7.94 4.42 -11.67
C THR A 230 8.82 3.85 -10.57
N ALA A 231 8.76 4.36 -9.34
CA ALA A 231 9.56 3.87 -8.22
C ALA A 231 9.38 2.35 -7.96
N GLY A 232 8.19 1.81 -8.21
CA GLY A 232 7.92 0.37 -8.11
C GLY A 232 8.37 -0.44 -9.33
N LEU A 233 8.63 0.19 -10.48
CA LEU A 233 8.99 -0.49 -11.72
C LEU A 233 10.40 -1.08 -11.62
N GLY A 234 10.53 -2.37 -11.92
CA GLY A 234 11.80 -3.09 -11.81
C GLY A 234 12.25 -3.40 -10.38
N SER A 235 11.42 -3.08 -9.38
CA SER A 235 11.65 -3.46 -7.98
C SER A 235 10.92 -4.76 -7.63
N ASP A 236 11.50 -5.53 -6.72
CA ASP A 236 10.90 -6.76 -6.18
C ASP A 236 10.06 -6.50 -4.92
N GLY A 237 10.22 -5.31 -4.33
CA GLY A 237 9.46 -4.87 -3.18
C GLY A 237 9.99 -3.56 -2.60
N ILE A 238 9.65 -3.33 -1.34
CA ILE A 238 10.17 -2.20 -0.54
C ILE A 238 10.96 -2.70 0.66
N ALA A 239 11.99 -1.98 1.03
CA ALA A 239 12.70 -2.18 2.29
C ALA A 239 12.42 -1.05 3.27
N MET A 240 12.57 -1.34 4.55
CA MET A 240 12.34 -0.40 5.65
C MET A 240 13.67 0.14 6.20
N HIS A 241 13.78 1.46 6.29
CA HIS A 241 14.82 2.21 6.98
C HIS A 241 14.25 2.75 8.31
N PRO A 242 14.50 2.08 9.45
CA PRO A 242 13.88 2.43 10.74
C PRO A 242 14.15 3.87 11.16
N ALA A 243 13.17 4.55 11.78
CA ALA A 243 13.30 5.90 12.35
C ALA A 243 14.59 6.12 13.16
N SER A 244 14.95 5.14 14.00
CA SER A 244 16.09 5.18 14.93
C SER A 244 17.46 4.97 14.31
N VAL A 245 17.56 4.74 12.99
CA VAL A 245 18.81 4.42 12.29
C VAL A 245 19.10 5.51 11.27
N GLU A 246 20.19 6.26 11.44
CA GLU A 246 20.56 7.34 10.52
C GLU A 246 21.07 6.80 9.17
N GLU A 247 21.81 5.70 9.22
CA GLU A 247 22.52 5.14 8.08
C GLU A 247 22.41 3.61 8.08
N LEU A 248 22.05 3.07 6.92
CA LEU A 248 22.12 1.65 6.63
C LEU A 248 23.37 1.39 5.79
N GLN A 249 24.11 0.37 6.16
CA GLN A 249 25.35 -0.03 5.49
C GLN A 249 25.21 -1.43 4.89
N SER A 250 26.09 -1.72 3.92
CA SER A 250 26.17 -3.04 3.31
C SER A 250 26.40 -4.10 4.38
N GLY A 251 25.68 -5.22 4.29
CA GLY A 251 25.70 -6.26 5.33
C GLY A 251 24.66 -6.11 6.43
N ASN A 252 24.02 -4.94 6.59
CA ASN A 252 22.91 -4.79 7.53
C ASN A 252 21.73 -5.68 7.15
N SER A 253 21.06 -6.29 8.14
CA SER A 253 19.79 -6.97 7.95
C SER A 253 18.66 -5.96 7.94
N VAL A 254 17.87 -5.92 6.87
CA VAL A 254 16.76 -4.98 6.72
C VAL A 254 15.46 -5.71 6.44
N ARG A 255 14.34 -5.12 6.88
CA ARG A 255 13.00 -5.67 6.65
C ARG A 255 12.57 -5.39 5.22
N PHE A 256 12.33 -6.44 4.47
CA PHE A 256 11.91 -6.45 3.07
C PHE A 256 10.45 -6.91 2.94
N TYR A 257 9.66 -6.16 2.16
CA TYR A 257 8.26 -6.43 1.87
C TYR A 257 8.12 -6.66 0.35
N PRO A 258 8.05 -7.92 -0.11
CA PRO A 258 7.87 -8.23 -1.53
C PRO A 258 6.49 -7.80 -2.02
N TRP A 259 6.34 -7.33 -3.26
CA TRP A 259 5.09 -6.79 -3.80
C TRP A 259 3.87 -7.73 -3.78
#